data_AF-A0A3T0E8D9-F1
#
_entry.id   AF-A0A3T0E8D9-F1
#
_cell.length_a   1.000
_cell.length_b   1.000
_cell.length_c   1.000
_cell.angle_alpha   90.00
_cell.angle_beta   90.00
_cell.angle_gamma   90.00
#
_symmetry.space_group_name_H-M   'P 1'
#
loop_
_entity.id
_entity.type
_entity.pdbx_description
1 polymer ?
#
loop_
_entity_poly.entity_id
_entity_poly.type
_entity_poly.pdbx_seq_one_letter_code
_entity_poly.pdbx_strand_id
1 'polypeptide(L)'
;MKTVRICLWSGPRNISTAMMRSFENRADCEVWDEPFYGYYLDRTGLNHPGREAVLELWPTDPKKIAARCAGSAPDGSPLFFQKHMCQHMLDGVDLTWTARCRHIFLIRDPADVAASFNATMGEVRPEDLGAVRQHALYEVIAANTGKQWPVIEGADVLADPRGMLTALCDALNIPFDEAMLTWPEGRRASDGPWAPHWYSRVEASTGFEAPAPSGHPRPDTLKGVIEACLPAYQALRAHKLSAA
;
A
#
# COMPACT_ATOMS: atom_id res chain seq x y z
N MET A 1 -22.71 0.62 -14.08
CA MET A 1 -22.19 1.74 -13.26
C MET A 1 -20.73 1.97 -13.61
N LYS A 2 -20.17 3.18 -13.43
CA LYS A 2 -18.76 3.46 -13.69
C LYS A 2 -17.93 3.03 -12.47
N THR A 3 -16.97 2.12 -12.64
CA THR A 3 -16.08 1.64 -11.56
C THR A 3 -15.39 2.81 -10.85
N VAL A 4 -15.35 2.76 -9.52
CA VAL A 4 -14.52 3.60 -8.66
C VAL A 4 -13.17 2.90 -8.47
N ARG A 5 -12.07 3.54 -8.89
CA ARG A 5 -10.71 3.03 -8.65
C ARG A 5 -10.17 3.63 -7.37
N ILE A 6 -9.55 2.80 -6.53
CA ILE A 6 -8.99 3.20 -5.25
C ILE A 6 -7.54 2.73 -5.23
N CYS A 7 -6.59 3.64 -5.10
CA CYS A 7 -5.17 3.33 -4.98
C CYS A 7 -4.73 3.59 -3.53
N LEU A 8 -4.30 2.54 -2.84
CA LEU A 8 -3.63 2.63 -1.56
C LEU A 8 -2.13 2.74 -1.79
N TRP A 9 -1.53 3.85 -1.38
CA TRP A 9 -0.10 4.12 -1.45
C TRP A 9 0.55 3.86 -0.10
N SER A 10 1.51 2.93 -0.06
CA SER A 10 2.20 2.53 1.17
C SER A 10 3.70 2.42 0.94
N GLY A 11 4.50 2.55 2.00
CA GLY A 11 5.83 1.93 2.07
C GLY A 11 5.71 0.43 2.42
N PRO A 12 6.82 -0.34 2.40
CA PRO A 12 6.79 -1.72 2.83
C PRO A 12 6.48 -1.81 4.34
N ARG A 13 6.18 -3.03 4.80
CA ARG A 13 5.97 -3.35 6.22
C ARG A 13 4.87 -2.50 6.88
N ASN A 14 3.79 -2.19 6.18
CA ASN A 14 2.76 -1.30 6.71
C ASN A 14 1.34 -1.75 6.35
N ILE A 15 0.88 -2.87 6.93
CA ILE A 15 -0.46 -3.50 6.84
C ILE A 15 -1.23 -3.44 5.50
N SER A 16 -0.58 -3.08 4.40
CA SER A 16 -1.23 -2.74 3.13
C SER A 16 -1.86 -3.97 2.51
N THR A 17 -1.27 -5.15 2.71
CA THR A 17 -1.89 -6.42 2.31
C THR A 17 -3.12 -6.75 3.16
N ALA A 18 -3.14 -6.44 4.45
CA ALA A 18 -4.35 -6.60 5.27
C ALA A 18 -5.45 -5.60 4.84
N MET A 19 -5.08 -4.37 4.47
CA MET A 19 -6.00 -3.43 3.83
C MET A 19 -6.55 -4.01 2.51
N MET A 20 -5.69 -4.62 1.69
CA MET A 20 -6.13 -5.29 0.46
C MET A 20 -7.11 -6.44 0.77
N ARG A 21 -6.86 -7.27 1.79
CA ARG A 21 -7.82 -8.31 2.22
C ARG A 21 -9.16 -7.74 2.65
N SER A 22 -9.14 -6.64 3.39
CA SER A 22 -10.33 -5.93 3.82
C SER A 22 -11.19 -5.49 2.63
N PHE A 23 -10.59 -4.90 1.59
CA PHE A 23 -11.33 -4.54 0.38
C PHE A 23 -11.71 -5.75 -0.47
N GLU A 24 -10.83 -6.75 -0.62
CA GLU A 24 -11.06 -7.99 -1.37
C GLU A 24 -12.25 -8.80 -0.83
N ASN A 25 -12.51 -8.72 0.48
CA ASN A 25 -13.60 -9.47 1.09
C ASN A 25 -14.98 -8.87 0.81
N ARG A 26 -15.06 -7.68 0.21
CA ARG A 26 -16.34 -7.10 -0.25
C ARG A 26 -16.80 -7.76 -1.54
N ALA A 27 -18.10 -8.06 -1.63
CA ALA A 27 -18.67 -8.66 -2.84
C ALA A 27 -18.68 -7.71 -4.06
N ASP A 28 -18.49 -6.40 -3.85
CA ASP A 28 -18.52 -5.37 -4.89
C ASP A 28 -17.13 -4.84 -5.29
N CYS A 29 -16.06 -5.50 -4.86
CA CYS A 29 -14.69 -5.03 -5.05
C CYS A 29 -13.78 -6.10 -5.64
N GLU A 30 -13.06 -5.72 -6.70
CA GLU A 30 -11.89 -6.46 -7.17
C GLU A 30 -10.62 -5.76 -6.69
N VAL A 31 -9.53 -6.53 -6.53
CA VAL A 31 -8.25 -6.01 -6.07
C VAL A 31 -7.10 -6.30 -7.04
N TRP A 32 -6.06 -5.47 -7.01
CA TRP A 32 -4.80 -5.73 -7.69
C TRP A 32 -3.61 -5.48 -6.76
N ASP A 33 -2.83 -6.53 -6.55
CA ASP A 33 -1.63 -6.49 -5.72
C ASP A 33 -0.41 -5.98 -6.49
N GLU A 34 0.18 -4.90 -5.97
CA GLU A 34 1.39 -4.19 -6.44
C GLU A 34 1.56 -4.16 -7.97
N PRO A 35 0.70 -3.42 -8.69
CA PRO A 35 0.68 -3.43 -10.16
C PRO A 35 2.04 -3.09 -10.81
N PHE A 36 2.83 -2.24 -10.16
CA PHE A 36 4.13 -1.76 -10.66
C PHE A 36 5.34 -2.58 -10.18
N TYR A 37 5.16 -3.68 -9.43
CA TYR A 37 6.32 -4.40 -8.89
C TYR A 37 7.18 -5.09 -9.96
N GLY A 38 6.55 -5.70 -10.98
CA GLY A 38 7.27 -6.27 -12.13
C GLY A 38 8.11 -5.21 -12.85
N TYR A 39 7.51 -4.07 -13.20
CA TYR A 39 8.22 -2.90 -13.75
C TYR A 39 9.38 -2.46 -12.85
N TYR A 40 9.17 -2.36 -11.54
CA TYR A 40 10.21 -1.94 -10.59
C TYR A 40 11.42 -2.89 -10.61
N LEU A 41 11.19 -4.21 -10.57
CA LEU A 41 12.28 -5.21 -10.61
C LEU A 41 12.99 -5.23 -11.96
N ASP A 42 12.26 -5.08 -13.06
CA ASP A 42 12.82 -5.00 -14.42
C ASP A 42 13.77 -3.80 -14.56
N ARG A 43 13.32 -2.62 -14.12
CA ARG A 43 14.07 -1.37 -14.26
C ARG A 43 15.24 -1.21 -13.31
N THR A 44 15.15 -1.76 -12.11
CA THR A 44 16.20 -1.61 -11.09
C THR A 44 17.21 -2.75 -11.11
N GLY A 45 16.84 -3.92 -11.64
CA GLY A 45 17.69 -5.11 -11.59
C GLY A 45 17.82 -5.71 -10.19
N LEU A 46 17.03 -5.27 -9.21
CA LEU A 46 17.09 -5.78 -7.84
C LEU A 46 16.76 -7.27 -7.78
N ASN A 47 17.55 -8.01 -6.99
CA ASN A 47 17.37 -9.44 -6.80
C ASN A 47 16.50 -9.74 -5.56
N HIS A 48 15.22 -9.38 -5.63
CA HIS A 48 14.26 -9.70 -4.57
C HIS A 48 13.84 -11.19 -4.63
N PRO A 49 13.41 -11.77 -3.49
CA PRO A 49 12.81 -13.10 -3.47
C PRO A 49 11.64 -13.22 -4.47
N GLY A 50 11.69 -14.25 -5.31
CA GLY A 50 10.69 -14.50 -6.34
C GLY A 50 10.83 -13.68 -7.62
N ARG A 51 11.92 -12.91 -7.81
CA ARG A 51 12.13 -12.02 -8.97
C ARG A 51 11.76 -12.64 -10.31
N GLU A 52 12.30 -13.81 -10.64
CA GLU A 52 12.07 -14.44 -11.96
C GLU A 52 10.58 -14.73 -12.19
N ALA A 53 9.89 -15.28 -11.19
CA ALA A 53 8.45 -15.52 -11.27
C ALA A 53 7.64 -14.21 -11.40
N VAL A 54 8.09 -13.14 -10.75
CA VAL A 54 7.47 -11.82 -10.89
C VAL A 54 7.66 -11.27 -12.30
N LEU A 55 8.85 -11.38 -12.90
CA LEU A 55 9.08 -10.88 -14.26
C LEU A 55 8.39 -11.71 -15.33
N GLU A 56 8.16 -13.00 -15.07
CA GLU A 56 7.39 -13.87 -15.95
C GLU A 56 5.89 -13.57 -15.89
N LEU A 57 5.34 -13.30 -14.69
CA LEU A 57 3.89 -13.24 -14.47
C LEU A 57 3.32 -11.82 -14.31
N TRP A 58 4.12 -10.83 -13.90
CA TRP A 58 3.67 -9.46 -13.64
C TRP A 58 4.06 -8.51 -14.76
N PRO A 59 3.22 -7.50 -15.07
CA PRO A 59 3.50 -6.57 -16.14
C PRO A 59 4.72 -5.69 -15.84
N THR A 60 5.46 -5.37 -16.89
CA THR A 60 6.66 -4.51 -16.83
C THR A 60 6.52 -3.22 -17.64
N ASP A 61 5.48 -3.06 -18.46
CA ASP A 61 5.23 -1.83 -19.23
C ASP A 61 4.46 -0.80 -18.39
N PRO A 62 5.08 0.29 -17.93
CA PRO A 62 4.45 1.24 -17.03
C PRO A 62 3.26 1.95 -17.67
N LYS A 63 3.22 2.12 -19.00
CA LYS A 63 2.10 2.76 -19.69
C LYS A 63 0.88 1.85 -19.71
N LYS A 64 1.07 0.55 -19.96
CA LYS A 64 -0.02 -0.44 -19.89
C LYS A 64 -0.54 -0.60 -18.47
N ILE A 65 0.35 -0.63 -17.48
CA ILE A 65 -0.02 -0.71 -16.06
C ILE A 65 -0.85 0.52 -15.67
N ALA A 66 -0.38 1.73 -15.98
CA ALA A 66 -1.09 2.99 -15.71
C ALA A 66 -2.48 3.02 -16.37
N ALA A 67 -2.57 2.63 -17.65
CA ALA A 67 -3.84 2.56 -18.37
C ALA A 67 -4.82 1.57 -17.70
N ARG A 68 -4.33 0.43 -17.22
CA ARG A 68 -5.13 -0.56 -16.50
C ARG A 68 -5.57 -0.06 -15.12
N CYS A 69 -4.68 0.61 -14.38
CA CYS A 69 -5.00 1.23 -13.09
C CYS A 69 -6.10 2.29 -13.22
N ALA A 70 -6.12 3.05 -14.32
CA ALA A 70 -7.18 4.02 -14.63
C ALA A 70 -8.42 3.41 -15.33
N GLY A 71 -8.38 2.10 -15.63
CA GLY A 71 -9.41 1.34 -16.33
C GLY A 71 -10.54 0.86 -15.41
N SER A 72 -11.51 0.11 -15.94
CA SER A 72 -12.52 -0.56 -15.12
C SER A 72 -11.92 -1.73 -14.35
N ALA A 73 -12.62 -2.19 -13.32
CA ALA A 73 -12.31 -3.45 -12.64
C ALA A 73 -12.27 -4.59 -13.67
N PRO A 74 -11.36 -5.58 -13.53
CA PRO A 74 -11.22 -6.68 -14.46
C PRO A 74 -12.52 -7.37 -14.89
N ASP A 75 -13.36 -7.72 -13.92
CA ASP A 75 -14.61 -8.47 -14.10
C ASP A 75 -15.85 -7.58 -13.91
N GLY A 76 -15.65 -6.26 -13.90
CA GLY A 76 -16.73 -5.27 -13.92
C GLY A 76 -17.27 -4.86 -12.55
N SER A 77 -16.58 -5.20 -11.46
CA SER A 77 -16.97 -4.78 -10.12
C SER A 77 -17.13 -3.26 -9.97
N PRO A 78 -18.07 -2.80 -9.12
CA PRO A 78 -18.24 -1.39 -8.79
C PRO A 78 -16.97 -0.73 -8.24
N LEU A 79 -16.18 -1.45 -7.45
CA LEU A 79 -14.93 -0.98 -6.87
C LEU A 79 -13.72 -1.74 -7.44
N PHE A 80 -12.62 -1.01 -7.60
CA PHE A 80 -11.33 -1.58 -7.97
C PHE A 80 -10.23 -1.04 -7.07
N PHE A 81 -9.84 -1.81 -6.07
CA PHE A 81 -8.81 -1.46 -5.10
C PHE A 81 -7.42 -1.91 -5.59
N GLN A 82 -6.42 -1.06 -5.47
CA GLN A 82 -5.07 -1.32 -5.94
C GLN A 82 -4.10 -1.01 -4.81
N LYS A 83 -3.31 -2.01 -4.43
CA LYS A 83 -2.27 -1.86 -3.43
C LYS A 83 -0.97 -1.45 -4.12
N HIS A 84 -0.51 -0.23 -3.89
CA HIS A 84 0.72 0.31 -4.49
C HIS A 84 1.80 0.50 -3.42
N MET A 85 3.04 0.17 -3.80
CA MET A 85 4.22 0.53 -3.02
C MET A 85 4.87 1.77 -3.63
N CYS A 86 5.11 2.79 -2.81
CA CYS A 86 5.54 4.11 -3.28
C CYS A 86 6.89 4.04 -4.01
N GLN A 87 7.81 3.21 -3.54
CA GLN A 87 9.13 3.01 -4.14
C GLN A 87 9.07 2.32 -5.52
N HIS A 88 7.94 1.71 -5.90
CA HIS A 88 7.77 1.14 -7.25
C HIS A 88 7.49 2.22 -8.30
N MET A 89 7.06 3.41 -7.87
CA MET A 89 6.86 4.56 -8.75
C MET A 89 8.20 5.25 -8.96
N LEU A 90 9.02 4.71 -9.85
CA LEU A 90 10.31 5.31 -10.24
C LEU A 90 10.13 6.70 -10.88
N ASP A 91 11.22 7.46 -10.95
CA ASP A 91 11.22 8.75 -11.64
C ASP A 91 10.94 8.58 -13.14
N GLY A 92 10.16 9.52 -13.68
CA GLY A 92 9.71 9.50 -15.08
C GLY A 92 8.48 8.63 -15.37
N VAL A 93 7.92 7.91 -14.38
CA VAL A 93 6.61 7.27 -14.53
C VAL A 93 5.53 8.35 -14.66
N ASP A 94 4.70 8.24 -15.69
CA ASP A 94 3.55 9.13 -15.87
C ASP A 94 2.54 8.93 -14.72
N LEU A 95 2.20 10.01 -14.03
CA LEU A 95 1.25 10.02 -12.92
C LEU A 95 -0.09 10.67 -13.30
N THR A 96 -0.30 11.11 -14.54
CA THR A 96 -1.55 11.75 -14.97
C THR A 96 -2.76 10.83 -14.81
N TRP A 97 -2.57 9.52 -14.92
CA TRP A 97 -3.61 8.50 -14.72
C TRP A 97 -4.22 8.55 -13.31
N THR A 98 -3.47 9.02 -12.30
CA THR A 98 -3.94 9.13 -10.91
C THR A 98 -5.15 10.07 -10.79
N ALA A 99 -5.30 11.04 -11.68
CA ALA A 99 -6.47 11.92 -11.74
C ALA A 99 -7.82 11.17 -11.91
N ARG A 100 -7.78 9.90 -12.33
CA ARG A 100 -8.96 9.03 -12.53
C ARG A 100 -9.27 8.14 -11.32
N CYS A 101 -8.48 8.24 -10.26
CA CYS A 101 -8.55 7.36 -9.10
C CYS A 101 -8.89 8.13 -7.81
N ARG A 102 -9.30 7.37 -6.80
CA ARG A 102 -9.35 7.78 -5.41
C ARG A 102 -8.12 7.26 -4.70
N HIS A 103 -7.63 7.98 -3.70
CA HIS A 103 -6.35 7.66 -3.08
C HIS A 103 -6.44 7.54 -1.57
N ILE A 104 -5.58 6.68 -1.03
CA ILE A 104 -5.35 6.48 0.40
C ILE A 104 -3.83 6.47 0.58
N PHE A 105 -3.34 7.19 1.57
CA PHE A 105 -1.92 7.16 1.93
C PHE A 105 -1.77 6.50 3.29
N LEU A 106 -1.22 5.29 3.29
CA LEU A 106 -1.03 4.48 4.48
C LEU A 106 0.39 4.69 5.00
N ILE A 107 0.50 5.30 6.19
CA ILE A 107 1.78 5.64 6.83
C ILE A 107 2.04 4.76 8.05
N ARG A 108 3.32 4.64 8.41
CA ARG A 108 3.82 3.97 9.60
C ARG A 108 5.11 4.65 10.03
N ASP A 109 5.36 4.68 11.32
CA ASP A 109 6.59 5.22 11.90
C ASP A 109 7.83 4.65 11.16
N PRO A 110 8.70 5.51 10.57
CA PRO A 110 9.90 5.06 9.87
C PRO A 110 10.84 4.21 10.72
N ALA A 111 10.89 4.41 12.04
CA ALA A 111 11.69 3.58 12.94
C ALA A 111 11.18 2.13 13.02
N ASP A 112 9.86 1.94 13.01
CA ASP A 112 9.26 0.60 12.99
C ASP A 112 9.39 -0.08 11.63
N VAL A 113 9.24 0.69 10.54
CA VAL A 113 9.46 0.18 9.18
C VAL A 113 10.92 -0.24 9.02
N ALA A 114 11.88 0.62 9.40
CA ALA A 114 13.32 0.34 9.33
C ALA A 114 13.68 -0.93 10.09
N ALA A 115 13.22 -1.07 11.34
CA ALA A 115 13.50 -2.24 12.17
C ALA A 115 12.94 -3.54 11.56
N SER A 116 11.69 -3.50 11.08
CA SER A 116 11.05 -4.67 10.46
C SER A 116 11.67 -5.05 9.12
N PHE A 117 12.04 -4.06 8.31
CA PHE A 117 12.68 -4.28 7.02
C PHE A 117 14.10 -4.82 7.20
N ASN A 118 14.89 -4.24 8.10
CA ASN A 118 16.23 -4.71 8.46
C ASN A 118 16.23 -6.17 8.93
N ALA A 119 15.27 -6.55 9.78
CA ALA A 119 15.15 -7.93 10.26
C ALA A 119 14.89 -8.94 9.14
N THR A 120 14.41 -8.50 7.98
CA THR A 120 14.11 -9.36 6.82
C THR A 120 15.20 -9.30 5.75
N MET A 121 15.76 -8.10 5.48
CA MET A 121 16.65 -7.83 4.34
C MET A 121 18.11 -7.59 4.73
N GLY A 122 18.42 -7.38 6.02
CA GLY A 122 19.78 -7.16 6.54
C GLY A 122 20.35 -5.76 6.33
N GLU A 123 20.18 -5.18 5.15
CA GLU A 123 20.58 -3.79 4.83
C GLU A 123 19.37 -2.95 4.43
N VAL A 124 19.38 -1.67 4.83
CA VAL A 124 18.25 -0.75 4.65
C VAL A 124 18.77 0.62 4.23
N ARG A 125 18.18 1.18 3.17
CA ARG A 125 18.40 2.57 2.75
C ARG A 125 17.08 3.36 2.87
N PRO A 126 17.13 4.70 2.94
CA PRO A 126 15.91 5.53 3.01
C PRO A 126 14.93 5.26 1.87
N GLU A 127 15.43 4.99 0.67
CA GLU A 127 14.63 4.74 -0.52
C GLU A 127 13.82 3.44 -0.40
N ASP A 128 14.36 2.44 0.31
CA ASP A 128 13.71 1.16 0.52
C ASP A 128 12.46 1.31 1.41
N LEU A 129 12.42 2.33 2.28
CA LEU A 129 11.29 2.60 3.18
C LEU A 129 10.13 3.33 2.48
N GLY A 130 10.42 3.97 1.35
CA GLY A 130 9.41 4.64 0.53
C GLY A 130 8.79 5.91 1.12
N ALA A 131 9.13 6.33 2.34
CA ALA A 131 8.48 7.48 3.01
C ALA A 131 8.69 8.81 2.25
N VAL A 132 9.92 9.09 1.80
CA VAL A 132 10.23 10.28 1.00
C VAL A 132 9.46 10.26 -0.31
N ARG A 133 9.43 9.11 -0.99
CA ARG A 133 8.68 8.96 -2.24
C ARG A 133 7.17 9.07 -2.03
N GLN A 134 6.65 8.55 -0.92
CA GLN A 134 5.23 8.63 -0.57
C GLN A 134 4.79 10.09 -0.40
N HIS A 135 5.60 10.93 0.25
CA HIS A 135 5.30 12.35 0.38
C HIS A 135 5.33 13.07 -0.97
N ALA A 136 6.33 12.81 -1.82
CA ALA A 136 6.36 13.38 -3.17
C ALA A 136 5.15 12.96 -4.03
N LEU A 137 4.73 11.68 -3.92
CA LEU A 137 3.53 11.19 -4.60
C LEU A 137 2.27 11.87 -4.07
N TYR A 138 2.18 12.15 -2.77
CA TYR A 138 1.06 12.87 -2.17
C TYR A 138 0.87 14.25 -2.79
N GLU A 139 1.95 15.03 -2.89
CA GLU A 139 1.92 16.38 -3.48
C GLU A 139 1.51 16.35 -4.96
N VAL A 140 2.12 15.46 -5.75
CA VAL A 140 1.80 15.33 -7.18
C VAL A 140 0.36 14.86 -7.40
N ILE A 141 -0.11 13.89 -6.62
CA ILE A 141 -1.49 13.38 -6.73
C ILE A 141 -2.50 14.43 -6.29
N ALA A 142 -2.20 15.18 -5.22
CA ALA A 142 -3.05 16.28 -4.78
C ALA A 142 -3.17 17.35 -5.88
N ALA A 143 -2.06 17.70 -6.53
CA ALA A 143 -2.05 18.63 -7.66
C ALA A 143 -2.85 18.08 -8.87
N ASN A 144 -2.66 16.82 -9.25
CA ASN A 144 -3.34 16.19 -10.37
C ASN A 144 -4.86 16.04 -10.17
N THR A 145 -5.28 15.82 -8.93
CA THR A 145 -6.70 15.59 -8.58
C THR A 145 -7.41 16.84 -8.08
N GLY A 146 -6.67 17.91 -7.78
CA GLY A 146 -7.20 19.15 -7.22
C GLY A 146 -7.72 19.01 -5.78
N LYS A 147 -7.35 17.96 -5.05
CA LYS A 147 -7.77 17.76 -3.66
C LYS A 147 -6.78 16.94 -2.84
N GLN A 148 -6.82 17.16 -1.53
CA GLN A 148 -6.09 16.34 -0.57
C GLN A 148 -6.83 15.01 -0.33
N TRP A 149 -6.07 13.93 -0.14
CA TRP A 149 -6.59 12.57 0.06
C TRP A 149 -6.32 12.09 1.49
N PRO A 150 -7.14 11.15 2.01
CA PRO A 150 -6.98 10.67 3.38
C PRO A 150 -5.60 10.01 3.58
N VAL A 151 -4.92 10.44 4.64
CA VAL A 151 -3.76 9.76 5.20
C VAL A 151 -4.24 8.96 6.40
N ILE A 152 -3.85 7.69 6.50
CA ILE A 152 -4.19 6.82 7.64
C ILE A 152 -2.91 6.19 8.19
N GLU A 153 -2.85 5.99 9.50
CA GLU A 153 -1.73 5.30 10.12
C GLU A 153 -2.12 3.86 10.44
N GLY A 154 -1.25 2.92 10.09
CA GLY A 154 -1.56 1.49 10.26
C GLY A 154 -1.95 1.13 11.70
N ALA A 155 -1.30 1.76 12.68
CA ALA A 155 -1.61 1.54 14.10
C ALA A 155 -3.04 1.94 14.48
N ASP A 156 -3.60 3.00 13.87
CA ASP A 156 -4.99 3.39 14.18
C ASP A 156 -5.98 2.37 13.62
N VAL A 157 -5.71 1.90 12.39
CA VAL A 157 -6.56 0.87 11.76
C VAL A 157 -6.55 -0.41 12.59
N LEU A 158 -5.40 -0.81 13.12
CA LEU A 158 -5.33 -1.99 13.98
C LEU A 158 -6.00 -1.77 15.34
N ALA A 159 -5.98 -0.55 15.87
CA ALA A 159 -6.56 -0.22 17.17
C ALA A 159 -8.10 -0.12 17.13
N ASP A 160 -8.66 0.45 16.06
CA ASP A 160 -10.10 0.50 15.80
C ASP A 160 -10.40 0.29 14.30
N PRO A 161 -10.42 -0.98 13.84
CA PRO A 161 -10.64 -1.29 12.44
C PRO A 161 -11.99 -0.76 11.93
N ARG A 162 -13.05 -0.88 12.73
CA ARG A 162 -14.39 -0.45 12.34
C ARG A 162 -14.46 1.07 12.20
N GLY A 163 -14.03 1.83 13.21
CA GLY A 163 -14.08 3.28 13.18
C GLY A 163 -13.23 3.86 12.06
N MET A 164 -12.00 3.36 11.91
CA MET A 164 -11.09 3.84 10.87
C MET A 164 -11.55 3.49 9.46
N LEU A 165 -12.05 2.27 9.22
CA LEU A 165 -12.56 1.89 7.89
C LEU A 165 -13.86 2.63 7.56
N THR A 166 -14.72 2.91 8.54
CA THR A 166 -15.93 3.73 8.33
C THR A 166 -15.54 5.14 7.90
N ALA A 167 -14.66 5.80 8.65
CA ALA A 167 -14.17 7.15 8.32
C ALA A 167 -13.45 7.18 6.95
N LEU A 168 -12.67 6.13 6.64
CA LEU A 168 -12.00 5.99 5.36
C LEU A 168 -12.97 5.84 4.19
N CYS A 169 -13.99 4.99 4.33
CA CYS A 169 -15.05 4.81 3.35
C CYS A 169 -15.80 6.13 3.08
N ASP A 170 -16.13 6.88 4.12
CA ASP A 170 -16.76 8.19 4.01
C ASP A 170 -15.87 9.19 3.27
N ALA A 171 -14.58 9.28 3.64
CA ALA A 171 -13.60 10.14 2.96
C ALA A 171 -13.40 9.76 1.48
N LEU A 172 -13.57 8.46 1.16
CA LEU A 172 -13.54 7.95 -0.20
C LEU A 172 -14.88 8.05 -0.91
N ASN A 173 -15.97 8.45 -0.24
CA ASN A 173 -17.34 8.45 -0.76
C ASN A 173 -17.76 7.08 -1.34
N ILE A 174 -17.60 6.03 -0.54
CA ILE A 174 -18.10 4.67 -0.76
C ILE A 174 -18.79 4.18 0.52
N PRO A 175 -19.77 3.27 0.45
CA PRO A 175 -20.37 2.71 1.66
C PRO A 175 -19.36 1.81 2.40
N PHE A 176 -19.31 1.93 3.72
CA PHE A 176 -18.71 0.91 4.57
C PHE A 176 -19.43 -0.44 4.38
N ASP A 177 -18.69 -1.54 4.48
CA ASP A 177 -19.22 -2.90 4.40
C ASP A 177 -18.63 -3.73 5.54
N GLU A 178 -19.48 -4.44 6.28
CA GLU A 178 -19.10 -5.32 7.39
C GLU A 178 -18.08 -6.38 6.98
N ALA A 179 -18.15 -6.86 5.74
CA ALA A 179 -17.22 -7.83 5.20
C ALA A 179 -15.76 -7.34 5.21
N MET A 180 -15.53 -6.03 5.35
CA MET A 180 -14.19 -5.46 5.44
C MET A 180 -13.45 -5.84 6.73
N LEU A 181 -14.14 -6.30 7.78
CA LEU A 181 -13.55 -6.54 9.10
C LEU A 181 -13.02 -7.97 9.31
N THR A 182 -13.55 -8.94 8.58
CA THR A 182 -13.24 -10.36 8.77
C THR A 182 -13.15 -11.07 7.44
N TRP A 183 -12.13 -11.90 7.22
CA TRP A 183 -11.90 -12.66 6.00
C TRP A 183 -11.50 -14.11 6.32
N PRO A 184 -11.67 -15.06 5.37
CA PRO A 184 -11.19 -16.43 5.59
C PRO A 184 -9.66 -16.50 5.63
N GLU A 185 -9.10 -17.43 6.38
CA GLU A 185 -7.67 -17.72 6.35
C GLU A 185 -7.21 -18.19 4.95
N GLY A 186 -5.93 -18.05 4.66
CA GLY A 186 -5.24 -18.68 3.53
C GLY A 186 -4.87 -17.75 2.37
N ARG A 187 -4.21 -18.36 1.38
CA ARG A 187 -3.77 -17.71 0.13
C ARG A 187 -4.95 -17.26 -0.71
N ARG A 188 -4.74 -16.22 -1.51
CA ARG A 188 -5.74 -15.67 -2.44
C ARG A 188 -5.26 -15.75 -3.87
N ALA A 189 -6.21 -15.82 -4.81
CA ALA A 189 -5.92 -15.75 -6.23
C ALA A 189 -5.38 -14.36 -6.65
N SER A 190 -5.68 -13.33 -5.85
CA SER A 190 -5.19 -11.96 -6.05
C SER A 190 -3.74 -11.74 -5.59
N ASP A 191 -3.15 -12.70 -4.87
CA ASP A 191 -1.81 -12.57 -4.31
C ASP A 191 -0.76 -12.59 -5.41
N GLY A 192 0.20 -11.66 -5.30
CA GLY A 192 1.35 -11.63 -6.18
C GLY A 192 2.25 -12.88 -6.07
N PRO A 193 3.12 -13.16 -7.06
CA PRO A 193 4.01 -14.32 -7.04
C PRO A 193 5.02 -14.24 -5.89
N TRP A 194 5.21 -13.05 -5.31
CA TRP A 194 6.03 -12.79 -4.14
C TRP A 194 5.36 -13.19 -2.81
N ALA A 195 4.04 -13.43 -2.78
CA ALA A 195 3.30 -13.71 -1.55
C ALA A 195 3.91 -14.81 -0.66
N PRO A 196 4.42 -15.95 -1.19
CA PRO A 196 5.08 -16.97 -0.37
C PRO A 196 6.25 -16.46 0.48
N HIS A 197 6.85 -15.33 0.12
CA HIS A 197 7.98 -14.73 0.83
C HIS A 197 7.56 -13.68 1.86
N TRP A 198 6.39 -13.06 1.68
CA TRP A 198 6.02 -11.85 2.43
C TRP A 198 4.71 -11.97 3.22
N TYR A 199 3.82 -12.89 2.85
CA TYR A 199 2.40 -12.85 3.26
C TYR A 199 2.02 -13.90 4.31
N SER A 200 2.97 -14.66 4.84
CA SER A 200 2.69 -15.70 5.86
C SER A 200 1.80 -15.21 7.01
N ARG A 201 2.00 -13.97 7.49
CA ARG A 201 1.16 -13.40 8.55
C ARG A 201 -0.27 -13.10 8.11
N VAL A 202 -0.46 -12.51 6.92
CA VAL A 202 -1.82 -12.17 6.46
C VAL A 202 -2.56 -13.43 6.00
N GLU A 203 -1.83 -14.42 5.47
CA GLU A 203 -2.40 -15.74 5.15
C GLU A 203 -2.93 -16.43 6.40
N ALA A 204 -2.28 -16.30 7.56
CA ALA A 204 -2.75 -16.85 8.83
C ALA A 204 -3.84 -16.01 9.54
N SER A 205 -4.16 -14.83 9.02
CA SER A 205 -5.09 -13.88 9.66
C SER A 205 -6.52 -14.08 9.16
N THR A 206 -7.49 -13.74 10.01
CA THR A 206 -8.92 -13.71 9.67
C THR A 206 -9.55 -12.32 9.85
N GLY A 207 -8.73 -11.31 10.12
CA GLY A 207 -9.14 -9.94 10.38
C GLY A 207 -7.93 -9.08 10.76
N PHE A 208 -8.16 -7.82 11.13
CA PHE A 208 -7.11 -6.97 11.69
C PHE A 208 -6.77 -7.40 13.11
N GLU A 209 -5.49 -7.62 13.38
CA GLU A 209 -4.99 -7.95 14.71
C GLU A 209 -4.55 -6.70 15.46
N ALA A 210 -4.77 -6.66 16.78
CA ALA A 210 -4.38 -5.52 17.60
C ALA A 210 -2.88 -5.17 17.41
N PRO A 211 -2.52 -3.87 17.44
CA PRO A 211 -1.14 -3.48 17.22
C PRO A 211 -0.24 -4.03 18.32
N ALA A 212 0.78 -4.80 17.91
CA ALA A 212 1.82 -5.27 18.81
C ALA A 212 3.05 -4.35 18.72
N PRO A 213 3.72 -4.04 19.85
CA PRO A 213 5.00 -3.35 19.83
C PRO A 213 5.99 -4.07 18.91
N SER A 214 6.78 -3.32 18.14
CA SER A 214 7.82 -3.91 17.30
C SER A 214 8.84 -4.61 18.19
N GLY A 215 8.92 -5.95 18.09
CA GLY A 215 9.94 -6.75 18.76
C GLY A 215 11.30 -6.72 18.05
N HIS A 216 11.43 -5.96 16.95
CA HIS A 216 12.66 -5.94 16.16
C HIS A 216 13.69 -4.97 16.77
N PRO A 217 14.96 -5.37 16.88
CA PRO A 217 16.03 -4.48 17.32
C PRO A 217 16.15 -3.25 16.42
N ARG A 218 16.52 -2.11 17.03
CA ARG A 218 16.83 -0.85 16.35
C ARG A 218 18.32 -0.54 16.52
N PRO A 219 19.22 -1.17 15.75
CA PRO A 219 20.63 -0.87 15.84
C PRO A 219 20.93 0.57 15.42
N ASP A 220 22.03 1.13 15.91
CA ASP A 220 22.43 2.52 15.64
C ASP A 220 22.64 2.80 14.14
N THR A 221 22.93 1.77 13.34
CA THR A 221 23.04 1.86 11.88
C THR A 221 21.75 2.34 11.20
N LEU A 222 20.59 2.19 11.84
CA LEU A 222 19.32 2.66 11.29
C LEU A 222 19.04 4.15 11.56
N LYS A 223 19.78 4.82 12.45
CA LYS A 223 19.50 6.22 12.84
C LYS A 223 19.45 7.16 11.64
N GLY A 224 20.47 7.13 10.78
CA GLY A 224 20.50 7.99 9.59
C GLY A 224 19.38 7.69 8.59
N VAL A 225 18.97 6.43 8.46
CA VAL A 225 17.84 6.02 7.59
C VAL A 225 16.52 6.58 8.12
N ILE A 226 16.31 6.47 9.44
CA ILE A 226 15.11 6.96 10.11
C ILE A 226 15.02 8.49 10.02
N GLU A 227 16.12 9.18 10.33
CA GLU A 227 16.20 10.64 10.27
C GLU A 227 15.92 11.18 8.87
N ALA A 228 16.41 10.51 7.82
CA ALA A 228 16.14 10.90 6.43
C ALA A 228 14.65 10.77 6.04
N CYS A 229 13.92 9.83 6.66
CA CYS A 229 12.51 9.57 6.36
C CYS A 229 11.53 10.38 7.23
N LEU A 230 11.98 10.83 8.41
CA LEU A 230 11.12 11.44 9.43
C LEU A 230 10.40 12.72 8.94
N PRO A 231 11.04 13.67 8.22
CA PRO A 231 10.35 14.88 7.75
C PRO A 231 9.18 14.56 6.80
N ALA A 232 9.39 13.63 5.86
CA ALA A 232 8.35 13.21 4.91
C ALA A 232 7.18 12.51 5.60
N TYR A 233 7.48 11.64 6.57
CA TYR A 233 6.45 10.99 7.40
C TYR A 233 5.65 12.01 8.22
N GLN A 234 6.31 12.97 8.86
CA GLN A 234 5.64 14.01 9.66
C GLN A 234 4.75 14.91 8.82
N ALA A 235 5.19 15.28 7.61
CA ALA A 235 4.38 16.05 6.67
C ALA A 235 3.09 15.32 6.28
N LEU A 236 3.18 14.03 5.93
CA LEU A 236 1.99 13.21 5.66
C LEU A 236 1.10 13.05 6.89
N ARG A 237 1.71 12.80 8.05
CA ARG A 237 0.99 12.58 9.32
C ARG A 237 0.18 13.81 9.75
N ALA A 238 0.57 15.02 9.36
CA ALA A 238 -0.21 16.23 9.60
C ALA A 238 -1.59 16.21 8.90
N HIS A 239 -1.76 15.39 7.86
CA HIS A 239 -3.02 15.19 7.13
C HIS A 239 -3.78 13.94 7.58
N LYS A 240 -3.36 13.30 8.69
CA LYS A 240 -3.94 12.04 9.16
C LYS A 240 -5.42 12.19 9.50
N LEU A 241 -6.21 11.26 8.96
CA LEU A 241 -7.62 11.09 9.28
C LEU A 241 -7.74 10.61 10.73
N SER A 242 -8.64 11.22 11.48
CA SER A 242 -9.03 10.73 12.80
C SER A 242 -10.39 10.06 12.70
N ALA A 243 -10.58 8.93 13.39
CA ALA A 243 -11.93 8.40 13.61
C ALA A 243 -12.77 9.45 14.33
N ALA A 244 -14.07 9.51 13.99
CA ALA A 244 -15.03 10.40 14.63
C ALA A 244 -15.37 9.93 16.05
#